data_AF-A0A2W6YL09-F1
#
_entry.id   AF-A0A2W6YL09-F1
#
_cell.length_a   1.000
_cell.length_b   1.000
_cell.length_c   1.000
_cell.angle_alpha   90.00
_cell.angle_beta   90.00
_cell.angle_gamma   90.00
#
_symmetry.space_group_name_H-M   'P 1'
#
loop_
_entity.id
_entity.type
_entity.pdbx_description
1 polymer ?
#
loop_
_entity_poly.entity_id
_entity_poly.type
_entity_poly.pdbx_seq_one_letter_code
_entity_poly.pdbx_strand_id
1 'polypeptide(L)'
;MATAAPPAGQRDLKAALKEAAFAALVTLGLCVPIVAWGTRQNMDNVLVLDPRWDAVAWAVAIVFVGRLLIVLRKQSKSDRQARVRLLPHGTVAFFQRHSRLFSLFGLGFLVSFPAIAIGMAGWGGALKWIDNFGVQILIYVMLGWGLNIVV
;
A
#
# COMPACT_ATOMS: atom_id res chain seq x y z
N MET A 1 -34.28 -42.16 -11.27
CA MET A 1 -34.34 -40.70 -11.50
C MET A 1 -33.11 -40.10 -10.86
N ALA A 2 -32.01 -39.97 -11.62
CA ALA A 2 -30.72 -39.55 -11.09
C ALA A 2 -30.70 -38.02 -10.94
N THR A 3 -30.46 -37.55 -9.72
CA THR A 3 -30.30 -36.15 -9.34
C THR A 3 -28.98 -35.61 -9.91
N ALA A 4 -29.08 -34.63 -10.83
CA ALA A 4 -27.93 -33.91 -11.36
C ALA A 4 -27.22 -33.17 -10.23
N ALA A 5 -25.94 -33.48 -10.01
CA ALA A 5 -25.07 -32.74 -9.11
C ALA A 5 -24.88 -31.30 -9.63
N PRO A 6 -24.89 -30.27 -8.76
CA PRO A 6 -24.70 -28.90 -9.20
C PRO A 6 -23.27 -28.71 -9.72
N PRO A 7 -23.06 -27.91 -10.79
CA PRO A 7 -21.75 -27.68 -11.35
C PRO A 7 -20.84 -27.02 -10.30
N ALA A 8 -19.69 -27.65 -10.05
CA ALA A 8 -18.66 -27.14 -9.15
C ALA A 8 -18.28 -25.70 -9.53
N GLY A 9 -18.25 -24.81 -8.54
CA GLY A 9 -18.03 -23.38 -8.68
C GLY A 9 -16.85 -23.03 -9.58
N GLN A 10 -17.15 -22.71 -10.84
CA GLN A 10 -16.14 -22.30 -11.80
C GLN A 10 -15.68 -20.90 -11.39
N ARG A 11 -14.44 -20.80 -10.90
CA ARG A 11 -13.81 -19.51 -10.59
C ARG A 11 -13.97 -18.60 -11.81
N ASP A 12 -14.55 -17.43 -11.62
CA ASP A 12 -14.72 -16.46 -12.69
C ASP A 12 -13.39 -15.74 -12.92
N LEU A 13 -12.47 -16.49 -13.54
CA LEU A 13 -11.14 -16.04 -13.94
C LEU A 13 -11.26 -14.85 -14.90
N LYS A 14 -12.28 -14.85 -15.76
CA LYS A 14 -12.53 -13.77 -16.72
C LYS A 14 -12.92 -12.48 -16.00
N ALA A 15 -13.82 -12.54 -15.03
CA ALA A 15 -14.16 -11.37 -14.22
C ALA A 15 -12.96 -10.88 -13.38
N ALA A 16 -12.20 -11.79 -12.77
CA ALA A 16 -11.02 -11.44 -11.98
C ALA A 16 -9.93 -10.73 -12.81
N LEU A 17 -9.69 -11.23 -14.02
CA LEU A 17 -8.71 -10.65 -14.93
C LEU A 17 -9.16 -9.29 -15.45
N LYS A 18 -10.46 -9.13 -15.76
CA LYS A 18 -11.02 -7.83 -16.19
C LYS A 18 -10.92 -6.78 -15.08
N GLU A 19 -11.20 -7.16 -13.83
CA GLU A 19 -11.08 -6.25 -12.69
C GLU A 19 -9.63 -5.88 -12.39
N ALA A 20 -8.71 -6.84 -12.45
CA ALA A 20 -7.28 -6.59 -12.29
C ALA A 20 -6.70 -5.72 -13.41
N ALA A 21 -7.10 -5.95 -14.66
CA ALA A 21 -6.69 -5.16 -15.81
C ALA A 21 -7.19 -3.71 -15.71
N PHE A 22 -8.44 -3.50 -15.31
CA PHE A 22 -8.98 -2.16 -15.11
C PHE A 22 -8.21 -1.41 -14.02
N ALA A 23 -7.93 -2.06 -12.88
CA ALA A 23 -7.13 -1.45 -11.80
C ALA A 23 -5.71 -1.10 -12.27
N ALA A 24 -5.06 -1.98 -13.03
CA ALA A 24 -3.73 -1.76 -13.58
C ALA A 24 -3.71 -0.59 -14.58
N LEU A 25 -4.74 -0.45 -15.41
CA LEU A 25 -4.88 0.65 -16.37
C LEU A 25 -5.06 1.99 -15.65
N VAL A 26 -5.87 2.03 -14.59
CA VAL A 26 -6.01 3.22 -13.74
C VAL A 26 -4.67 3.60 -13.09
N THR A 27 -3.92 2.62 -12.56
CA THR A 27 -2.58 2.86 -12.01
C THR A 27 -1.61 3.36 -13.07
N LEU A 28 -1.64 2.81 -14.27
CA LEU A 28 -0.80 3.27 -15.38
C LEU A 28 -1.08 4.74 -15.69
N GLY A 29 -2.36 5.11 -15.81
CA GLY A 29 -2.78 6.49 -16.03
C GLY A 29 -2.29 7.46 -14.95
N LEU A 30 -2.33 7.03 -13.67
CA LEU A 30 -1.82 7.81 -12.54
C LEU A 30 -0.28 7.88 -12.49
N CYS A 31 0.41 6.81 -12.85
CA CYS A 31 1.86 6.73 -12.80
C CYS A 31 2.54 7.53 -13.91
N VAL A 32 1.88 7.79 -15.05
CA VAL A 32 2.47 8.59 -16.14
C VAL A 32 2.85 10.00 -15.66
N PRO A 33 1.93 10.86 -15.15
CA PRO A 33 2.29 12.20 -14.71
C PRO A 33 3.15 12.24 -13.44
N ILE A 34 3.03 11.24 -12.57
CA ILE A 34 3.67 11.26 -11.24
C ILE A 34 5.05 10.59 -11.24
N VAL A 35 5.23 9.51 -12.00
CA VAL A 35 6.40 8.62 -11.89
C VAL A 35 7.23 8.58 -13.17
N ALA A 36 6.62 8.77 -14.35
CA ALA A 36 7.34 8.63 -15.62
C ALA A 36 8.40 9.73 -15.84
N TRP A 37 8.17 10.94 -15.30
CA TRP A 37 9.07 12.07 -15.47
C TRP A 37 9.78 12.41 -14.16
N GLY A 38 11.02 11.94 -14.02
CA GLY A 38 11.91 12.35 -12.94
C GLY A 38 12.81 13.51 -13.40
N THR A 39 12.84 14.61 -12.65
CA THR A 39 13.87 15.63 -12.85
C THR A 39 15.13 15.24 -12.09
N ARG A 40 16.25 15.13 -12.79
CA ARG A 40 17.57 14.93 -12.18
C ARG A 40 18.49 16.05 -12.68
N GLN A 41 19.25 16.62 -11.75
CA GLN A 41 20.26 17.62 -12.10
C GLN A 41 21.52 16.85 -12.53
N ASN A 42 21.97 17.07 -13.77
CA ASN A 42 23.17 16.44 -14.29
C ASN A 42 24.42 17.06 -13.64
N MET A 43 25.59 16.43 -13.78
CA MET A 43 26.85 16.95 -13.22
C MET A 43 27.24 18.34 -13.75
N ASP A 44 26.65 18.76 -14.88
CA ASP A 44 26.78 20.10 -15.46
C ASP A 44 25.74 21.12 -14.94
N ASN A 45 25.00 20.80 -13.87
CA ASN A 45 23.93 21.62 -13.28
C ASN A 45 22.76 21.96 -14.22
N VAL A 46 22.59 21.20 -15.29
CA VAL A 46 21.43 21.33 -16.18
C VAL A 46 20.31 20.40 -15.71
N LEU A 47 19.08 20.89 -15.75
CA LEU A 47 17.89 20.10 -15.46
C LEU A 47 17.62 19.15 -16.63
N VAL A 48 17.84 17.86 -16.43
CA VAL A 48 17.55 16.82 -17.44
C VAL A 48 16.33 16.02 -16.98
N LEU A 49 15.40 15.80 -17.90
CA LEU A 49 14.26 14.91 -17.69
C LEU A 49 14.73 13.48 -17.94
N ASP A 50 14.71 12.67 -16.89
CA ASP A 50 15.04 11.25 -16.95
C ASP A 50 13.73 10.44 -17.02
N PRO A 51 13.44 9.77 -18.15
CA PRO A 51 12.20 9.03 -18.35
C PRO A 51 12.26 7.67 -17.63
N ARG A 52 11.59 7.57 -16.48
CA ARG A 52 11.63 6.39 -15.58
C ARG A 52 10.51 5.40 -15.85
N TRP A 53 10.41 4.93 -17.10
CA TRP A 53 9.37 3.97 -17.50
C TRP A 53 9.48 2.62 -16.77
N ASP A 54 10.67 2.23 -16.32
CA ASP A 54 10.87 1.02 -15.52
C ASP A 54 10.09 1.06 -14.20
N ALA A 55 10.08 2.21 -13.52
CA ALA A 55 9.35 2.36 -12.26
C ALA A 55 7.83 2.27 -12.47
N VAL A 56 7.35 2.82 -13.59
CA VAL A 56 5.94 2.72 -13.99
C VAL A 56 5.55 1.27 -14.28
N ALA A 57 6.38 0.55 -15.04
CA ALA A 57 6.14 -0.84 -15.39
C ALA A 57 6.04 -1.74 -14.14
N TRP A 58 6.96 -1.58 -13.18
CA TRP A 58 6.92 -2.31 -11.91
C TRP A 58 5.68 -1.97 -11.09
N ALA A 59 5.31 -0.69 -10.97
CA ALA A 59 4.13 -0.28 -10.23
C ALA A 59 2.84 -0.91 -10.80
N VAL A 60 2.67 -0.86 -12.12
CA VAL A 60 1.51 -1.44 -12.81
C VAL A 60 1.47 -2.96 -12.64
N ALA A 61 2.61 -3.65 -12.77
CA ALA A 61 2.70 -5.10 -12.59
C ALA A 61 2.30 -5.52 -11.17
N ILE A 62 2.79 -4.81 -10.14
CA ILE A 62 2.45 -5.07 -8.74
C ILE A 62 0.96 -4.89 -8.48
N VAL A 63 0.35 -3.80 -8.99
CA VAL A 63 -1.09 -3.56 -8.82
C VAL A 63 -1.91 -4.63 -9.54
N PHE A 64 -1.54 -4.99 -10.78
CA PHE A 64 -2.24 -6.03 -11.54
C PHE A 64 -2.23 -7.37 -10.80
N VAL A 65 -1.04 -7.85 -10.41
CA VAL A 65 -0.87 -9.13 -9.70
C VAL A 65 -1.55 -9.08 -8.34
N GLY A 66 -1.36 -8.01 -7.58
CA GLY A 66 -1.98 -7.81 -6.28
C GLY A 66 -3.51 -7.84 -6.37
N ARG A 67 -4.10 -7.13 -7.35
CA ARG A 67 -5.55 -7.11 -7.55
C ARG A 67 -6.07 -8.48 -7.98
N LEU A 68 -5.39 -9.15 -8.90
CA LEU A 68 -5.76 -10.49 -9.37
C LEU A 68 -5.78 -11.51 -8.21
N LEU A 69 -4.73 -11.53 -7.38
CA LEU A 69 -4.64 -12.42 -6.22
C LEU A 69 -5.75 -12.15 -5.19
N ILE A 70 -6.09 -10.89 -4.94
CA ILE A 70 -7.17 -10.51 -4.02
C ILE A 70 -8.52 -11.01 -4.53
N VAL A 71 -8.82 -10.81 -5.82
CA VAL A 71 -10.11 -11.23 -6.40
C VAL A 71 -10.23 -12.75 -6.41
N LEU A 72 -9.18 -13.47 -6.80
CA LEU A 72 -9.14 -14.94 -6.76
C LEU A 72 -9.34 -15.50 -5.34
N ARG A 73 -8.68 -14.90 -4.33
CA ARG A 73 -8.85 -15.29 -2.92
C ARG A 73 -10.26 -15.03 -2.42
N LYS A 74 -10.91 -13.94 -2.85
CA LYS A 74 -12.31 -13.64 -2.50
C LYS A 74 -13.27 -14.66 -3.13
N GLN A 75 -13.09 -15.02 -4.40
CA GLN A 75 -13.93 -16.02 -5.07
C GLN A 75 -13.82 -17.40 -4.41
N SER A 76 -12.59 -17.83 -4.07
CA SER A 76 -12.37 -19.12 -3.38
C SER A 76 -12.97 -19.16 -1.97
N LYS A 77 -13.04 -18.03 -1.26
CA LYS A 77 -13.75 -17.94 0.02
C LYS A 77 -15.26 -17.85 -0.18
N SER A 78 -15.74 -17.21 -1.24
CA SER A 78 -17.17 -17.06 -1.55
C SER A 78 -17.82 -18.40 -1.90
N ASP A 79 -17.14 -19.31 -2.60
CA ASP A 79 -17.68 -20.65 -2.90
C ASP A 79 -17.84 -21.51 -1.63
N ARG A 80 -16.87 -21.39 -0.70
CA ARG A 80 -16.93 -22.02 0.62
C ARG A 80 -17.95 -21.35 1.56
N GLN A 81 -18.15 -20.04 1.42
CA GLN A 81 -19.03 -19.23 2.27
C GLN A 81 -20.47 -19.19 1.75
N ALA A 82 -20.74 -19.45 0.46
CA ALA A 82 -22.09 -19.59 -0.09
C ALA A 82 -22.87 -20.73 0.58
N ARG A 83 -22.18 -21.79 1.04
CA ARG A 83 -22.77 -22.84 1.89
C ARG A 83 -23.11 -22.37 3.32
N VAL A 84 -22.64 -21.19 3.74
CA VAL A 84 -22.77 -20.65 5.11
C VAL A 84 -23.53 -19.31 5.13
N ARG A 85 -23.84 -18.72 3.97
CA ARG A 85 -24.28 -17.31 3.83
C ARG A 85 -25.80 -17.17 3.69
N LEU A 86 -26.52 -17.69 4.66
CA LEU A 86 -27.87 -17.24 4.99
C LEU A 86 -27.88 -15.87 5.73
N LEU A 87 -26.74 -15.15 5.83
CA LEU A 87 -26.65 -13.86 6.54
C LEU A 87 -25.87 -12.77 5.76
N PRO A 88 -26.20 -11.46 5.96
CA PRO A 88 -25.93 -10.40 5.01
C PRO A 88 -24.54 -9.73 5.11
N HIS A 89 -24.22 -9.05 4.00
CA HIS A 89 -23.17 -8.06 3.66
C HIS A 89 -21.93 -7.86 4.54
N GLY A 90 -20.75 -7.99 3.93
CA GLY A 90 -19.48 -7.65 4.59
C GLY A 90 -18.26 -7.57 3.67
N THR A 91 -18.40 -7.20 2.40
CA THR A 91 -17.27 -7.16 1.46
C THR A 91 -16.29 -5.99 1.71
N VAL A 92 -16.65 -5.04 2.58
CA VAL A 92 -15.76 -4.03 3.17
C VAL A 92 -15.06 -4.48 4.47
N ALA A 93 -15.43 -5.65 5.01
CA ALA A 93 -14.96 -6.09 6.34
C ALA A 93 -13.56 -6.70 6.34
N PHE A 94 -13.01 -7.18 5.21
CA PHE A 94 -11.67 -7.80 5.21
C PHE A 94 -10.55 -6.76 5.30
N PHE A 95 -10.67 -5.66 4.54
CA PHE A 95 -9.77 -4.51 4.68
C PHE A 95 -10.03 -3.82 6.02
N GLN A 96 -11.29 -3.68 6.47
CA GLN A 96 -11.57 -3.17 7.81
C GLN A 96 -11.11 -4.07 8.97
N ARG A 97 -11.04 -5.40 8.84
CA ARG A 97 -10.65 -6.27 9.98
C ARG A 97 -9.15 -6.33 10.14
N HIS A 98 -8.41 -6.35 9.02
CA HIS A 98 -6.96 -6.22 9.06
C HIS A 98 -6.55 -4.75 9.30
N SER A 99 -7.25 -3.77 8.73
CA SER A 99 -7.00 -2.36 9.04
C SER A 99 -7.47 -2.00 10.44
N ARG A 100 -8.50 -2.62 11.03
CA ARG A 100 -8.82 -2.37 12.44
C ARG A 100 -7.74 -2.94 13.33
N LEU A 101 -7.23 -4.15 13.08
CA LEU A 101 -6.13 -4.69 13.88
C LEU A 101 -4.84 -3.90 13.67
N PHE A 102 -4.49 -3.57 12.42
CA PHE A 102 -3.31 -2.77 12.07
C PHE A 102 -3.45 -1.31 12.50
N SER A 103 -4.67 -0.75 12.51
CA SER A 103 -4.97 0.58 13.03
C SER A 103 -5.08 0.57 14.55
N LEU A 104 -5.51 -0.51 15.21
CA LEU A 104 -5.46 -0.62 16.67
C LEU A 104 -4.03 -0.87 17.14
N PHE A 105 -3.29 -1.74 16.46
CA PHE A 105 -1.87 -1.96 16.73
C PHE A 105 -1.07 -0.72 16.38
N GLY A 106 -1.32 -0.09 15.24
CA GLY A 106 -0.67 1.14 14.82
C GLY A 106 -0.99 2.30 15.76
N LEU A 107 -2.26 2.48 16.14
CA LEU A 107 -2.67 3.51 17.11
C LEU A 107 -2.19 3.18 18.52
N GLY A 108 -2.26 1.92 18.94
CA GLY A 108 -1.76 1.46 20.23
C GLY A 108 -0.24 1.59 20.32
N PHE A 109 0.49 1.29 19.25
CA PHE A 109 1.92 1.52 19.14
C PHE A 109 2.23 3.02 19.14
N LEU A 110 1.51 3.82 18.36
CA LEU A 110 1.71 5.28 18.30
C LEU A 110 1.49 5.95 19.66
N VAL A 111 0.48 5.50 20.42
CA VAL A 111 0.16 6.02 21.76
C VAL A 111 1.10 5.47 22.83
N SER A 112 1.56 4.22 22.71
CA SER A 112 2.51 3.60 23.66
C SER A 112 3.97 3.96 23.38
N PHE A 113 4.29 4.40 22.16
CA PHE A 113 5.63 4.76 21.71
C PHE A 113 6.31 5.81 22.62
N PRO A 114 5.65 6.90 23.05
CA PRO A 114 6.24 7.85 24.00
C PRO A 114 6.57 7.20 25.34
N ALA A 115 5.69 6.34 25.87
CA ALA A 115 5.90 5.68 27.15
C ALA A 115 7.04 4.65 27.08
N ILE A 116 7.16 3.91 25.98
CA ILE A 116 8.25 2.95 25.73
C ILE A 116 9.58 3.70 25.54
N ALA A 117 9.58 4.79 24.77
CA ALA A 117 10.75 5.62 24.55
C ALA A 117 11.28 6.23 25.87
N ILE A 118 10.37 6.74 26.72
CA ILE A 118 10.73 7.25 28.05
C ILE A 118 11.17 6.12 28.99
N GLY A 119 10.51 4.96 28.95
CA GLY A 119 10.85 3.81 29.79
C GLY A 119 12.22 3.20 29.47
N MET A 120 12.65 3.23 28.20
CA MET A 120 13.94 2.68 27.77
C MET A 120 15.08 3.70 27.79
N ALA A 121 14.83 4.98 27.47
CA ALA A 121 15.87 6.00 27.35
C ALA A 121 15.93 6.99 28.53
N GLY A 122 14.95 6.95 29.44
CA GLY A 122 14.81 7.93 30.52
C GLY A 122 14.34 9.30 30.02
N TRP A 123 13.89 10.15 30.94
CA TRP A 123 13.37 11.49 30.62
C TRP A 123 14.39 12.38 29.89
N GLY A 124 15.68 12.25 30.20
CA GLY A 124 16.75 13.00 29.51
C GLY A 124 17.21 12.38 28.18
N GLY A 125 17.21 11.05 28.07
CA GLY A 125 17.61 10.37 26.82
C GLY A 125 16.54 10.46 25.75
N ALA A 126 15.26 10.38 26.12
CA ALA A 126 14.14 10.50 25.18
C ALA A 126 14.13 11.86 24.45
N LEU A 127 14.46 12.97 25.13
CA LEU A 127 14.62 14.26 24.46
C LEU A 127 15.76 14.25 23.43
N LYS A 128 16.89 13.61 23.73
CA LYS A 128 17.99 13.46 22.76
C LYS A 128 17.60 12.63 21.55
N TRP A 129 16.82 11.57 21.72
CA TRP A 129 16.31 10.76 20.59
C TRP A 129 15.27 11.54 19.79
N ILE A 130 14.31 12.21 20.44
CA ILE A 130 13.25 12.92 19.72
C ILE A 130 13.80 14.14 18.96
N ASP A 131 14.72 14.88 19.58
CA ASP A 131 15.26 16.13 19.03
C ASP A 131 16.30 15.85 17.94
N ASN A 132 17.23 14.92 18.16
CA ASN A 132 18.24 14.58 17.17
C ASN A 132 17.62 13.94 15.91
N PHE A 133 16.70 12.97 16.07
CA PHE A 133 16.03 12.39 14.91
C PHE A 133 15.02 13.34 14.28
N GLY A 134 14.32 14.14 15.08
CA GLY A 134 13.38 15.15 14.59
C GLY A 134 14.08 16.20 13.72
N VAL A 135 15.17 16.77 14.23
CA VAL A 135 16.01 17.72 13.47
C VAL A 135 16.62 17.04 12.26
N GLN A 136 17.17 15.82 12.37
CA GLN A 136 17.72 15.09 11.21
C GLN A 136 16.69 14.86 10.11
N ILE A 137 15.49 14.44 10.46
CA ILE A 137 14.41 14.23 9.48
C ILE A 137 14.01 15.57 8.86
N LEU A 138 13.90 16.63 9.65
CA LEU A 138 13.55 17.96 9.17
C LEU A 138 14.60 18.50 8.17
N ILE A 139 15.89 18.40 8.49
CA ILE A 139 16.96 18.82 7.56
C ILE A 139 16.95 17.96 6.29
N TYR A 140 16.70 16.65 6.38
CA TYR A 140 16.70 15.78 5.20
C TYR A 140 15.49 16.07 4.28
N VAL A 141 14.33 16.39 4.84
CA VAL A 141 13.15 16.80 4.06
C VAL A 141 13.40 18.17 3.40
N MET A 142 13.96 19.12 4.14
CA MET A 142 14.33 20.44 3.63
C MET A 142 15.38 20.33 2.50
N LEU A 143 16.40 19.49 2.68
CA LEU A 143 17.41 19.18 1.66
C LEU A 143 16.79 18.49 0.45
N GLY A 144 15.88 17.52 0.65
CA GLY A 144 15.19 16.81 -0.42
C GLY A 144 14.27 17.70 -1.25
N TRP A 145 13.74 18.79 -0.68
CA TRP A 145 12.95 19.81 -1.38
C TRP A 145 13.81 20.93 -2.00
N GLY A 146 15.14 20.89 -1.83
CA GLY A 146 16.06 21.87 -2.42
C GLY A 146 16.30 23.13 -1.58
N LEU A 147 15.80 23.19 -0.35
CA LEU A 147 16.05 24.29 0.59
C LEU A 147 17.40 24.07 1.31
N ASN A 148 18.50 24.29 0.58
CA ASN A 148 19.88 24.13 1.06
C ASN A 148 20.38 25.37 1.85
N ILE A 149 19.66 25.80 2.90
CA ILE A 149 20.05 26.93 3.77
C ILE A 149 19.86 26.66 5.27
N VAL A 150 19.48 25.44 5.68
CA VAL A 150 19.15 25.10 7.08
C VAL A 150 20.29 24.32 7.76
N VAL A 151 21.54 24.68 7.45
CA VAL A 151 22.74 24.18 8.17
C VAL A 151 23.00 25.02 9.42
#